data_AF-A0A7Y6UJ34-F1
#
_entry.id   AF-A0A7Y6UJ34-F1
#
_cell.length_a   1.000
_cell.length_b   1.000
_cell.length_c   1.000
_cell.angle_alpha   90.00
_cell.angle_beta   90.00
_cell.angle_gamma   90.00
#
_symmetry.space_group_name_H-M   'P 1'
#
loop_
_entity.id
_entity.type
_entity.pdbx_description
1 polymer ?
#
loop_
_entity_poly.entity_id
_entity_poly.type
_entity_poly.pdbx_seq_one_letter_code
_entity_poly.pdbx_strand_id
1 'polypeptide(L)'
;MKRALLLLTIAACADVPASPTYFTDVQPILRANCARCHGGDPIEPTVAKYRLDRYVKDDATTLDAYDYAASIVDHTVAHVAPAMPPDYALTDRQQEILTRWLANGAPKGTRDNHTPQIQLIAPTDVPTADQSIDTTFRSWDDDLDGLVVQLWAHDLMTDEDLPLGMQVGGGLRSVAIDSGTLASKHDFEIYAILDDGYADDPTQNKTRATLIPRVSIDHGARGTAPSVTLVAPNDGGTLIGAVPITWTAVDPDVDGGGAPDTLTIDLALVRYAADATTEVSTESIATDLPNTGAFTWNIPATLAASDASGPIPYRIRVTATDSLGVPPNIRSDDSDVPFFVEQPVATTITWADVKPLFVQYCADCHGQPAQSPALDPYCFVEYEKGEAVPPCEVDDVGVFEKRTDVFTRVVTQANMPPNSAPKPTQAERDKIKAWLLGGAPYGNGPTDARPTLTWTAPGSATLDGTSGAAMLAWTIGDAEGLAGDVIQFVKVNGPPTCNLTQTCPSLTASTSDATWAANEVTRSMQSGSTQTRTFSWPRPASGSGCYCVRGSVTDTANQTTTVVANKPVRF
;
A
#
# COMPACT_ATOMS: atom_id res chain seq x y z
N MET A 1 26.55 -40.62 -46.36
CA MET A 1 25.14 -40.24 -46.09
C MET A 1 24.47 -41.39 -45.35
N LYS A 2 24.43 -41.36 -44.01
CA LYS A 2 23.71 -42.37 -43.19
C LYS A 2 22.40 -41.72 -42.72
N ARG A 3 21.27 -42.33 -43.10
CA ARG A 3 19.92 -41.92 -42.72
C ARG A 3 19.72 -42.19 -41.22
N ALA A 4 19.52 -41.14 -40.45
CA ALA A 4 19.05 -41.25 -39.07
C ALA A 4 17.56 -41.63 -39.11
N LEU A 5 17.25 -42.81 -38.59
CA LEU A 5 15.90 -43.32 -38.43
C LEU A 5 15.32 -42.65 -37.17
N LEU A 6 14.43 -41.67 -37.36
CA LEU A 6 13.68 -41.02 -36.29
C LEU A 6 12.65 -42.04 -35.75
N LEU A 7 12.96 -42.67 -34.61
CA LEU A 7 11.96 -43.43 -33.85
C LEU A 7 10.96 -42.43 -33.26
N LEU A 8 9.80 -42.33 -33.90
CA LEU A 8 8.63 -41.65 -33.36
C LEU A 8 7.99 -42.61 -32.34
N THR A 9 8.32 -42.46 -31.07
CA THR A 9 7.70 -43.20 -29.97
C THR A 9 6.23 -42.79 -29.89
N ILE A 10 5.33 -43.70 -30.27
CA ILE A 10 3.90 -43.55 -30.03
C ILE A 10 3.72 -43.60 -28.51
N ALA A 11 3.49 -42.46 -27.88
CA ALA A 11 3.11 -42.39 -26.47
C ALA A 11 1.77 -43.13 -26.34
N ALA A 12 1.83 -44.39 -25.91
CA ALA A 12 0.64 -45.16 -25.57
C ALA A 12 -0.14 -44.37 -24.52
N CYS A 13 -1.46 -44.24 -24.71
CA CYS A 13 -2.37 -43.70 -23.71
C CYS A 13 -2.23 -44.52 -22.43
N ALA A 14 -1.39 -44.07 -21.51
CA ALA A 14 -1.27 -44.68 -20.19
C ALA A 14 -2.56 -44.35 -19.42
N ASP A 15 -3.22 -45.39 -18.91
CA ASP A 15 -4.40 -45.23 -18.07
C ASP A 15 -4.12 -44.29 -16.89
N VAL A 16 -5.17 -43.64 -16.37
CA VAL A 16 -5.06 -42.84 -15.15
C VAL A 16 -4.78 -43.77 -13.97
N PRO A 17 -3.73 -43.54 -13.16
CA PRO A 17 -3.43 -44.34 -11.99
C PRO A 17 -4.65 -44.47 -11.06
N ALA A 18 -4.81 -45.63 -10.43
CA ALA A 18 -5.89 -45.85 -9.46
C ALA A 18 -5.66 -45.04 -8.16
N SER A 19 -4.39 -44.82 -7.81
CA SER A 19 -3.97 -44.11 -6.60
C SER A 19 -2.85 -43.12 -6.91
N PRO A 20 -3.15 -42.02 -7.63
CA PRO A 20 -2.16 -41.03 -7.97
C PRO A 20 -1.59 -40.37 -6.70
N THR A 21 -0.30 -40.05 -6.72
CA THR A 21 0.39 -39.34 -5.63
C THR A 21 0.88 -37.97 -6.09
N TYR A 22 1.20 -37.10 -5.12
CA TYR A 22 1.67 -35.76 -5.41
C TYR A 22 2.94 -35.79 -6.28
N PHE A 23 4.02 -36.41 -5.80
CA PHE A 23 5.30 -36.36 -6.51
C PHE A 23 5.30 -37.06 -7.87
N THR A 24 4.59 -38.20 -8.00
CA THR A 24 4.62 -38.99 -9.23
C THR A 24 3.67 -38.45 -10.29
N ASP A 25 2.46 -38.04 -9.89
CA ASP A 25 1.35 -37.84 -10.83
C ASP A 25 0.87 -36.39 -10.89
N VAL A 26 0.83 -35.68 -9.76
CA VAL A 26 0.23 -34.34 -9.67
C VAL A 26 1.24 -33.23 -9.88
N GLN A 27 2.41 -33.27 -9.23
CA GLN A 27 3.45 -32.26 -9.34
C GLN A 27 3.88 -32.02 -10.80
N PRO A 28 4.03 -33.05 -11.68
CA PRO A 28 4.31 -32.78 -13.09
C PRO A 28 3.22 -31.98 -13.80
N ILE A 29 1.94 -32.16 -13.42
CA ILE A 29 0.81 -31.40 -13.96
C ILE A 29 0.88 -29.96 -13.46
N LEU A 30 1.03 -29.76 -12.15
CA LEU A 30 1.09 -28.42 -11.55
C LEU A 30 2.33 -27.66 -12.02
N ARG A 31 3.48 -28.31 -12.15
CA ARG A 31 4.70 -27.68 -12.67
C ARG A 31 4.55 -27.22 -14.12
N ALA A 32 3.90 -28.03 -14.96
CA ALA A 32 3.72 -27.72 -16.37
C ALA A 32 2.68 -26.61 -16.61
N ASN A 33 1.70 -26.46 -15.70
CA ASN A 33 0.51 -25.63 -15.97
C ASN A 33 0.25 -24.50 -14.96
N CYS A 34 0.76 -24.62 -13.73
CA CYS A 34 0.39 -23.75 -12.60
C CYS A 34 1.60 -23.06 -11.97
N ALA A 35 2.77 -23.70 -11.92
CA ALA A 35 3.96 -23.21 -11.19
C ALA A 35 4.54 -21.90 -11.75
N ARG A 36 4.16 -21.47 -12.96
CA ARG A 36 4.53 -20.14 -13.46
C ARG A 36 3.90 -19.00 -12.64
N CYS A 37 2.70 -19.24 -12.10
CA CYS A 37 1.98 -18.28 -11.25
C CYS A 37 2.00 -18.70 -9.77
N HIS A 38 2.16 -19.98 -9.49
CA HIS A 38 2.08 -20.55 -8.14
C HIS A 38 3.33 -21.34 -7.73
N GLY A 39 4.50 -20.96 -8.28
CA GLY A 39 5.79 -21.58 -7.95
C GLY A 39 6.63 -20.70 -7.04
N GLY A 40 7.88 -21.12 -6.77
CA GLY A 40 8.83 -20.34 -5.98
C GLY A 40 9.31 -19.03 -6.60
N ASP A 41 9.04 -18.81 -7.90
CA ASP A 41 9.36 -17.58 -8.64
C ASP A 41 8.16 -17.20 -9.54
N PRO A 42 7.04 -16.79 -8.93
CA PRO A 42 5.80 -16.56 -9.66
C PRO A 42 5.91 -15.27 -10.47
N ILE A 43 5.35 -15.28 -11.68
CA ILE A 43 5.29 -14.08 -12.54
C ILE A 43 4.51 -12.93 -11.90
N GLU A 44 3.60 -13.25 -10.97
CA GLU A 44 2.81 -12.29 -10.21
C GLU A 44 3.03 -12.52 -8.70
N PRO A 45 3.77 -11.64 -8.02
CA PRO A 45 4.12 -11.83 -6.60
C PRO A 45 2.91 -11.90 -5.65
N THR A 46 1.77 -11.31 -6.02
CA THR A 46 0.56 -11.29 -5.18
C THR A 46 -0.05 -12.69 -5.00
N VAL A 47 0.19 -13.61 -5.95
CA VAL A 47 -0.24 -15.01 -5.88
C VAL A 47 0.85 -15.96 -5.36
N ALA A 48 2.03 -15.43 -5.00
CA ALA A 48 3.18 -16.19 -4.49
C ALA A 48 2.91 -16.96 -3.19
N LYS A 49 1.88 -16.55 -2.44
CA LYS A 49 1.47 -17.21 -1.20
C LYS A 49 0.95 -18.64 -1.43
N TYR A 50 0.56 -18.97 -2.66
CA TYR A 50 0.09 -20.29 -3.05
C TYR A 50 1.20 -21.06 -3.77
N ARG A 51 1.82 -22.00 -3.08
CA ARG A 51 2.98 -22.76 -3.56
C ARG A 51 2.57 -24.16 -4.01
N LEU A 52 2.08 -24.23 -5.25
CA LEU A 52 1.61 -25.47 -5.86
C LEU A 52 2.74 -26.36 -6.39
N ASP A 53 3.99 -25.89 -6.34
CA ASP A 53 5.19 -26.69 -6.57
C ASP A 53 5.63 -27.48 -5.33
N ARG A 54 5.16 -27.11 -4.13
CA ARG A 54 5.45 -27.77 -2.85
C ARG A 54 4.33 -28.66 -2.34
N TYR A 55 4.70 -29.63 -1.52
CA TYR A 55 3.77 -30.39 -0.69
C TYR A 55 4.28 -30.41 0.74
N VAL A 56 3.80 -29.47 1.54
CA VAL A 56 3.91 -29.48 2.99
C VAL A 56 2.49 -29.51 3.55
N LYS A 57 2.28 -30.32 4.58
CA LYS A 57 0.99 -30.46 5.23
C LYS A 57 0.94 -29.57 6.47
N ASP A 58 -0.11 -28.77 6.60
CA ASP A 58 -0.37 -27.92 7.76
C ASP A 58 0.72 -26.83 7.98
N ASP A 59 1.34 -26.33 6.90
CA ASP A 59 2.26 -25.19 6.98
C ASP A 59 1.44 -23.89 7.13
N ALA A 60 1.53 -23.26 8.31
CA ALA A 60 0.82 -22.01 8.57
C ALA A 60 1.38 -20.82 7.78
N THR A 61 2.56 -20.96 7.17
CA THR A 61 3.29 -19.87 6.51
C THR A 61 3.17 -19.87 5.00
N THR A 62 3.05 -21.04 4.38
CA THR A 62 2.83 -21.20 2.94
C THR A 62 1.62 -22.08 2.68
N LEU A 63 0.78 -21.65 1.74
CA LEU A 63 -0.40 -22.42 1.36
C LEU A 63 0.00 -23.35 0.22
N ASP A 64 0.28 -24.60 0.55
CA ASP A 64 0.91 -25.55 -0.37
C ASP A 64 -0.14 -26.41 -1.10
N ALA A 65 0.32 -27.30 -1.99
CA ALA A 65 -0.59 -28.12 -2.79
C ALA A 65 -1.53 -28.99 -1.94
N TYR A 66 -1.12 -29.44 -0.75
CA TYR A 66 -1.96 -30.20 0.15
C TYR A 66 -3.13 -29.36 0.69
N ASP A 67 -2.83 -28.17 1.21
CA ASP A 67 -3.82 -27.27 1.81
C ASP A 67 -4.87 -26.81 0.79
N TYR A 68 -4.46 -26.73 -0.49
CA TYR A 68 -5.29 -26.30 -1.61
C TYR A 68 -5.80 -27.45 -2.48
N ALA A 69 -5.65 -28.71 -2.08
CA ALA A 69 -6.01 -29.85 -2.93
C ALA A 69 -7.47 -29.78 -3.45
N ALA A 70 -8.40 -29.32 -2.61
CA ALA A 70 -9.79 -29.10 -3.00
C ALA A 70 -9.93 -27.94 -4.01
N SER A 71 -9.36 -26.78 -3.69
CA SER A 71 -9.38 -25.58 -4.55
C SER A 71 -8.73 -25.83 -5.91
N ILE A 72 -7.65 -26.63 -5.97
CA ILE A 72 -7.02 -27.04 -7.23
C ILE A 72 -8.06 -27.75 -8.10
N VAL A 73 -8.82 -28.70 -7.56
CA VAL A 73 -9.86 -29.41 -8.32
C VAL A 73 -11.02 -28.46 -8.69
N ASP A 74 -11.45 -27.58 -7.78
CA ASP A 74 -12.55 -26.65 -8.06
C ASP A 74 -12.23 -25.67 -9.20
N HIS A 75 -11.03 -25.09 -9.20
CA HIS A 75 -10.64 -24.10 -10.22
C HIS A 75 -10.22 -24.75 -11.55
N THR A 76 -9.66 -25.97 -11.52
CA THR A 76 -9.15 -26.64 -12.74
C THR A 76 -10.14 -27.60 -13.40
N VAL A 77 -10.99 -28.26 -12.62
CA VAL A 77 -11.95 -29.28 -13.10
C VAL A 77 -13.37 -28.74 -13.08
N ALA A 78 -13.79 -28.11 -11.97
CA ALA A 78 -15.14 -27.53 -11.88
C ALA A 78 -15.26 -26.14 -12.53
N HIS A 79 -14.13 -25.56 -12.95
CA HIS A 79 -14.04 -24.22 -13.55
C HIS A 79 -14.73 -23.14 -12.71
N VAL A 80 -14.61 -23.23 -11.39
CA VAL A 80 -15.01 -22.15 -10.47
C VAL A 80 -14.15 -20.93 -10.78
N ALA A 81 -14.78 -19.77 -10.96
CA ALA A 81 -14.06 -18.56 -11.34
C ALA A 81 -13.13 -18.07 -10.20
N PRO A 82 -11.89 -17.63 -10.51
CA PRO A 82 -11.27 -17.67 -11.84
C PRO A 82 -10.90 -19.11 -12.24
N ALA A 83 -11.26 -19.52 -13.45
CA ALA A 83 -10.88 -20.83 -13.98
C ALA A 83 -9.36 -20.85 -14.20
N MET A 84 -8.71 -21.95 -13.83
CA MET A 84 -7.25 -22.10 -13.87
C MET A 84 -6.86 -23.36 -14.66
N PRO A 85 -5.75 -23.35 -15.43
CA PRO A 85 -5.01 -22.18 -15.88
C PRO A 85 -5.85 -21.28 -16.81
N PRO A 86 -5.56 -19.96 -16.89
CA PRO A 86 -6.37 -19.01 -17.67
C PRO A 86 -6.29 -19.24 -19.18
N ASP A 87 -5.14 -19.67 -19.70
CA ASP A 87 -4.87 -19.72 -21.14
C ASP A 87 -5.04 -21.13 -21.76
N TYR A 88 -5.05 -22.17 -20.93
CA TYR A 88 -5.13 -23.55 -21.40
C TYR A 88 -5.78 -24.44 -20.34
N ALA A 89 -6.90 -25.05 -20.72
CA ALA A 89 -7.54 -26.05 -19.89
C ALA A 89 -6.65 -27.29 -19.76
N LEU A 90 -6.63 -27.88 -18.57
CA LEU A 90 -6.03 -29.20 -18.37
C LEU A 90 -6.75 -30.23 -19.23
N THR A 91 -6.01 -31.22 -19.74
CA THR A 91 -6.61 -32.35 -20.46
C THR A 91 -7.52 -33.16 -19.53
N ASP A 92 -8.53 -33.84 -20.08
CA ASP A 92 -9.43 -34.73 -19.30
C ASP A 92 -8.65 -35.71 -18.42
N ARG A 93 -7.54 -36.26 -18.94
CA ARG A 93 -6.65 -37.15 -18.19
C ARG A 93 -6.02 -36.47 -16.98
N GLN A 94 -5.55 -35.23 -17.11
CA GLN A 94 -4.96 -34.47 -16.01
C GLN A 94 -6.02 -34.11 -14.96
N GLN A 95 -7.20 -33.68 -15.41
CA GLN A 95 -8.34 -33.40 -14.53
C GLN A 95 -8.75 -34.64 -13.73
N GLU A 96 -8.77 -35.82 -14.37
CA GLU A 96 -9.07 -37.09 -13.71
C GLU A 96 -7.98 -37.49 -12.70
N ILE A 97 -6.70 -37.26 -12.99
CA ILE A 97 -5.60 -37.47 -12.03
C ILE A 97 -5.81 -36.61 -10.78
N LEU A 98 -6.07 -35.30 -10.95
CA LEU A 98 -6.28 -34.38 -9.82
C LEU A 98 -7.51 -34.77 -8.99
N THR A 99 -8.61 -35.13 -9.66
CA THR A 99 -9.85 -35.57 -9.01
C THR A 99 -9.62 -36.84 -8.18
N ARG A 100 -8.93 -37.85 -8.74
CA ARG A 100 -8.61 -39.09 -8.03
C ARG A 100 -7.60 -38.87 -6.90
N TRP A 101 -6.63 -37.99 -7.09
CA TRP A 101 -5.67 -37.66 -6.04
C TRP A 101 -6.38 -37.06 -4.83
N LEU A 102 -7.25 -36.06 -5.03
CA LEU A 102 -8.07 -35.49 -3.97
C LEU A 102 -8.98 -36.54 -3.31
N ALA A 103 -9.68 -37.35 -4.11
CA ALA A 103 -10.56 -38.40 -3.60
C ALA A 103 -9.83 -39.46 -2.74
N ASN A 104 -8.53 -39.68 -2.99
CA ASN A 104 -7.67 -40.57 -2.21
C ASN A 104 -7.04 -39.88 -0.99
N GLY A 105 -7.48 -38.66 -0.63
CA GLY A 105 -6.93 -37.89 0.49
C GLY A 105 -5.64 -37.15 0.15
N ALA A 106 -5.41 -36.86 -1.13
CA ALA A 106 -4.27 -36.13 -1.67
C ALA A 106 -2.91 -36.71 -1.25
N PRO A 107 -2.63 -38.02 -1.40
CA PRO A 107 -1.40 -38.62 -0.86
C PRO A 107 -0.12 -38.01 -1.47
N LYS A 108 0.89 -37.75 -0.64
CA LYS A 108 2.19 -37.18 -1.04
C LYS A 108 2.98 -38.08 -2.00
N GLY A 109 3.04 -39.38 -1.71
CA GLY A 109 3.93 -40.32 -2.39
C GLY A 109 5.36 -40.26 -1.87
N THR A 110 6.29 -40.90 -2.59
CA THR A 110 7.72 -40.93 -2.25
C THR A 110 8.53 -40.48 -3.45
N ARG A 111 9.60 -39.73 -3.21
CA ARG A 111 10.62 -39.39 -4.19
C ARG A 111 11.98 -39.47 -3.50
N ASP A 112 13.05 -39.62 -4.27
CA ASP A 112 14.39 -39.39 -3.73
C ASP A 112 14.49 -37.90 -3.38
N ASN A 113 14.96 -37.59 -2.17
CA ASN A 113 15.23 -36.22 -1.74
C ASN A 113 16.69 -35.89 -2.00
N HIS A 114 16.95 -34.78 -2.68
CA HIS A 114 18.29 -34.26 -2.87
C HIS A 114 18.45 -32.97 -2.06
N THR A 115 19.60 -32.79 -1.40
CA THR A 115 19.84 -31.52 -0.70
C THR A 115 20.04 -30.41 -1.72
N PRO A 116 19.29 -29.30 -1.65
CA PRO A 116 19.43 -28.21 -2.59
C PRO A 116 20.82 -27.59 -2.51
N GLN A 117 21.30 -27.12 -3.64
CA GLN A 117 22.66 -26.59 -3.79
C GLN A 117 22.63 -25.15 -4.27
N ILE A 118 23.63 -24.37 -3.85
CA ILE A 118 23.85 -23.01 -4.31
C ILE A 118 25.34 -22.77 -4.50
N GLN A 119 25.68 -22.00 -5.53
CA GLN A 119 27.05 -21.65 -5.88
C GLN A 119 27.11 -20.17 -6.24
N LEU A 120 28.01 -19.43 -5.57
CA LEU A 120 28.40 -18.09 -6.02
C LEU A 120 29.18 -18.20 -7.34
N ILE A 121 28.70 -17.54 -8.40
CA ILE A 121 29.29 -17.59 -9.74
C ILE A 121 30.30 -16.47 -9.93
N ALA A 122 29.96 -15.27 -9.46
CA ALA A 122 30.86 -14.12 -9.45
C ALA A 122 30.52 -13.25 -8.25
N PRO A 123 31.48 -12.95 -7.35
CA PRO A 123 31.35 -11.77 -6.52
C PRO A 123 31.46 -10.56 -7.43
N THR A 124 30.52 -9.63 -7.33
CA THR A 124 30.73 -8.28 -7.86
C THR A 124 31.53 -7.53 -6.81
N ASP A 125 32.37 -6.60 -7.26
CA ASP A 125 33.05 -5.65 -6.39
C ASP A 125 32.02 -5.03 -5.45
N VAL A 126 32.25 -5.06 -4.14
CA VAL A 126 31.50 -4.25 -3.18
C VAL A 126 31.85 -2.81 -3.53
N PRO A 127 30.96 -2.02 -4.15
CA PRO A 127 31.29 -0.66 -4.50
C PRO A 127 31.55 0.07 -3.18
N THR A 128 32.71 0.71 -3.05
CA THR A 128 33.06 1.49 -1.85
C THR A 128 32.20 2.75 -1.67
N ALA A 129 31.23 2.98 -2.56
CA ALA A 129 30.42 4.18 -2.62
C ALA A 129 28.93 3.92 -2.91
N ASP A 130 28.53 2.73 -3.36
CA ASP A 130 27.13 2.40 -3.65
C ASP A 130 26.66 1.33 -2.67
N GLN A 131 25.50 1.57 -2.06
CA GLN A 131 24.87 0.74 -1.04
C GLN A 131 24.22 -0.51 -1.65
N SER A 132 24.87 -1.14 -2.63
CA SER A 132 24.46 -2.42 -3.19
C SER A 132 25.59 -3.44 -3.15
N ILE A 133 25.29 -4.68 -2.77
CA ILE A 133 26.15 -5.82 -3.03
C ILE A 133 25.53 -6.58 -4.19
N ASP A 134 26.10 -6.38 -5.38
CA ASP A 134 25.69 -7.14 -6.55
C ASP A 134 26.29 -8.54 -6.44
N THR A 135 25.46 -9.57 -6.52
CA THR A 135 25.90 -10.96 -6.46
C THR A 135 25.23 -11.78 -7.55
N THR A 136 26.00 -12.66 -8.19
CA THR A 136 25.44 -13.64 -9.11
C THR A 136 25.67 -15.03 -8.54
N PHE A 137 24.58 -15.76 -8.33
CA PHE A 137 24.61 -17.14 -7.85
C PHE A 137 23.78 -18.06 -8.74
N ARG A 138 24.10 -19.34 -8.67
CA ARG A 138 23.30 -20.40 -9.26
C ARG A 138 22.81 -21.30 -8.14
N SER A 139 21.51 -21.51 -8.06
CA SER A 139 20.90 -22.48 -7.16
C SER A 139 20.22 -23.58 -7.98
N TRP A 140 20.20 -24.81 -7.47
CA TRP A 140 19.52 -25.93 -8.13
C TRP A 140 19.14 -26.99 -7.11
N ASP A 141 18.16 -27.80 -7.52
CA ASP A 141 17.83 -29.06 -6.87
C ASP A 141 17.80 -30.17 -7.92
N ASP A 142 18.33 -31.34 -7.58
CA ASP A 142 18.52 -32.44 -8.52
C ASP A 142 17.23 -33.23 -8.75
N ASP A 143 16.28 -33.16 -7.83
CA ASP A 143 15.02 -33.89 -7.83
C ASP A 143 13.80 -33.03 -8.23
N LEU A 144 13.96 -31.70 -8.29
CA LEU A 144 13.06 -30.71 -8.90
C LEU A 144 11.71 -30.51 -8.18
N ASP A 145 11.65 -30.54 -6.84
CA ASP A 145 10.44 -30.17 -6.04
C ASP A 145 10.22 -28.67 -5.83
N GLY A 146 11.06 -27.82 -6.42
CA GLY A 146 10.83 -26.39 -6.40
C GLY A 146 11.63 -25.74 -5.28
N LEU A 147 12.75 -25.16 -5.67
CA LEU A 147 13.68 -24.51 -4.76
C LEU A 147 13.30 -23.04 -4.57
N VAL A 148 13.16 -22.61 -3.31
CA VAL A 148 13.21 -21.20 -2.92
C VAL A 148 14.54 -20.88 -2.27
N VAL A 149 15.10 -19.75 -2.66
CA VAL A 149 16.29 -19.17 -2.08
C VAL A 149 15.90 -17.86 -1.42
N GLN A 150 16.08 -17.77 -0.11
CA GLN A 150 15.98 -16.51 0.62
C GLN A 150 17.38 -16.06 1.06
N LEU A 151 17.76 -14.84 0.72
CA LEU A 151 19.04 -14.27 1.12
C LEU A 151 18.94 -13.61 2.50
N TRP A 152 20.00 -13.78 3.29
CA TRP A 152 20.16 -13.23 4.64
C TRP A 152 21.57 -12.66 4.81
N ALA A 153 21.68 -11.67 5.70
CA ALA A 153 22.94 -11.18 6.23
C ALA A 153 23.02 -11.52 7.71
N HIS A 154 24.05 -12.25 8.11
CA HIS A 154 24.37 -12.51 9.51
C HIS A 154 25.39 -11.49 10.00
N ASP A 155 25.01 -10.65 10.95
CA ASP A 155 25.90 -9.65 11.56
C ASP A 155 26.90 -10.33 12.48
N LEU A 156 28.18 -10.31 12.11
CA LEU A 156 29.24 -10.98 12.87
C LEU A 156 29.60 -10.26 14.17
N MET A 157 29.10 -9.03 14.38
CA MET A 157 29.31 -8.25 15.60
C MET A 157 28.17 -8.46 16.60
N THR A 158 26.92 -8.44 16.15
CA THR A 158 25.74 -8.57 17.02
C THR A 158 25.16 -9.98 17.10
N ASP A 159 25.59 -10.91 16.24
CA ASP A 159 25.05 -12.27 16.11
C ASP A 159 23.56 -12.28 15.67
N GLU A 160 23.14 -11.26 14.92
CA GLU A 160 21.76 -11.12 14.42
C GLU A 160 21.65 -11.51 12.94
N ASP A 161 20.51 -12.10 12.56
CA ASP A 161 20.19 -12.46 11.17
C ASP A 161 19.18 -11.46 10.58
N LEU A 162 19.56 -10.83 9.47
CA LEU A 162 18.77 -9.81 8.77
C LEU A 162 18.32 -10.33 7.40
N PRO A 163 17.01 -10.36 7.08
CA PRO A 163 16.54 -10.80 5.77
C PRO A 163 16.86 -9.74 4.70
N LEU A 164 17.39 -10.18 3.55
CA LEU A 164 17.74 -9.29 2.43
C LEU A 164 16.60 -9.16 1.39
N GLY A 165 15.35 -9.30 1.86
CA GLY A 165 14.10 -8.98 1.14
C GLY A 165 13.70 -9.89 -0.02
N MET A 166 14.62 -10.64 -0.62
CA MET A 166 14.33 -11.37 -1.86
C MET A 166 14.21 -12.88 -1.63
N GLN A 167 13.03 -13.42 -1.94
CA GLN A 167 12.85 -14.83 -2.26
C GLN A 167 12.95 -14.99 -3.78
N VAL A 168 13.80 -15.89 -4.25
CA VAL A 168 13.91 -16.25 -5.67
C VAL A 168 13.80 -17.75 -5.85
N GLY A 169 13.36 -18.18 -7.02
CA GLY A 169 13.40 -19.60 -7.37
C GLY A 169 14.81 -20.11 -7.68
N GLY A 170 14.90 -21.41 -7.98
CA GLY A 170 16.10 -22.04 -8.53
C GLY A 170 16.58 -21.40 -9.86
N GLY A 171 17.87 -21.59 -10.15
CA GLY A 171 18.52 -21.21 -11.41
C GLY A 171 19.66 -20.21 -11.22
N LEU A 172 20.12 -19.62 -12.33
CA LEU A 172 21.08 -18.51 -12.31
C LEU A 172 20.32 -17.21 -11.99
N ARG A 173 20.80 -16.46 -11.00
CA ARG A 173 20.21 -15.20 -10.55
C ARG A 173 21.30 -14.17 -10.31
N SER A 174 21.04 -12.94 -10.71
CA SER A 174 21.82 -11.76 -10.35
C SER A 174 20.94 -10.89 -9.46
N VAL A 175 21.42 -10.60 -8.26
CA VAL A 175 20.69 -9.86 -7.23
C VAL A 175 21.55 -8.70 -6.78
N ALA A 176 20.95 -7.51 -6.73
CA ALA A 176 21.52 -6.35 -6.05
C ALA A 176 20.96 -6.33 -4.63
N ILE A 177 21.78 -6.69 -3.65
CA ILE A 177 21.41 -6.64 -2.23
C ILE A 177 21.55 -5.20 -1.77
N ASP A 178 20.48 -4.56 -1.26
CA ASP A 178 20.60 -3.26 -0.61
C ASP A 178 21.40 -3.41 0.70
N SER A 179 22.63 -2.90 0.72
CA SER A 179 23.50 -2.93 1.90
C SER A 179 23.27 -1.74 2.82
N GLY A 180 22.50 -0.72 2.41
CA GLY A 180 22.21 0.43 3.27
C GLY A 180 21.26 0.12 4.42
N THR A 181 20.54 -1.00 4.36
CA THR A 181 19.80 -1.53 5.52
C THR A 181 20.70 -2.23 6.54
N LEU A 182 21.95 -2.52 6.19
CA LEU A 182 22.94 -3.14 7.07
C LEU A 182 23.69 -2.05 7.83
N ALA A 183 24.01 -2.31 9.10
CA ALA A 183 24.72 -1.36 9.95
C ALA A 183 26.11 -1.01 9.38
N SER A 184 26.45 0.29 9.40
CA SER A 184 27.79 0.77 9.01
C SER A 184 28.87 0.27 9.97
N LYS A 185 30.07 -0.01 9.45
CA LYS A 185 31.26 -0.50 10.16
C LYS A 185 31.10 -1.88 10.80
N HIS A 186 30.15 -2.67 10.29
CA HIS A 186 29.95 -4.06 10.69
C HIS A 186 30.46 -5.01 9.61
N ASP A 187 30.80 -6.22 10.03
CA ASP A 187 31.12 -7.31 9.11
C ASP A 187 29.91 -8.25 9.06
N PHE A 188 29.50 -8.67 7.86
CA PHE A 188 28.39 -9.58 7.67
C PHE A 188 28.83 -10.84 6.94
N GLU A 189 28.21 -11.97 7.25
CA GLU A 189 28.18 -13.13 6.37
C GLU A 189 26.90 -13.07 5.53
N ILE A 190 27.02 -13.12 4.20
CA ILE A 190 25.87 -13.28 3.32
C ILE A 190 25.64 -14.75 3.07
N TYR A 191 24.46 -15.25 3.39
CA TYR A 191 24.09 -16.64 3.19
C TYR A 191 22.69 -16.76 2.58
N ALA A 192 22.41 -17.94 2.04
CA ALA A 192 21.09 -18.31 1.56
C ALA A 192 20.47 -19.36 2.49
N ILE A 193 19.17 -19.25 2.74
CA ILE A 193 18.33 -20.35 3.17
C ILE A 193 17.68 -20.94 1.92
N LEU A 194 18.00 -22.20 1.64
CA LEU A 194 17.46 -23.01 0.56
C LEU A 194 16.30 -23.84 1.12
N ASP A 195 15.10 -23.68 0.57
CA ASP A 195 13.90 -24.44 0.95
C ASP A 195 13.41 -25.23 -0.27
N ASP A 196 13.57 -26.55 -0.24
CA ASP A 196 13.17 -27.50 -1.29
C ASP A 196 11.70 -27.96 -1.17
N GLY A 197 11.06 -27.70 -0.03
CA GLY A 197 9.69 -28.11 0.24
C GLY A 197 9.47 -29.64 0.29
N TYR A 198 10.53 -30.44 0.48
CA TYR A 198 10.44 -31.90 0.42
C TYR A 198 9.72 -32.54 1.62
N ALA A 199 10.09 -32.17 2.84
CA ALA A 199 9.62 -32.75 4.11
C ALA A 199 8.34 -32.08 4.61
N ASP A 200 7.54 -32.86 5.35
CA ASP A 200 6.33 -32.37 6.03
C ASP A 200 6.67 -31.42 7.19
N ASP A 201 7.91 -31.45 7.68
CA ASP A 201 8.44 -30.52 8.66
C ASP A 201 9.19 -29.39 7.92
N PRO A 202 8.65 -28.14 7.89
CA PRO A 202 9.27 -27.02 7.19
C PRO A 202 10.71 -26.72 7.65
N THR A 203 11.10 -27.15 8.85
CA THR A 203 12.46 -26.94 9.35
C THR A 203 13.48 -27.89 8.73
N GLN A 204 13.04 -29.06 8.25
CA GLN A 204 13.90 -30.06 7.62
C GLN A 204 14.18 -29.74 6.14
N ASN A 205 13.39 -28.85 5.54
CA ASN A 205 13.54 -28.40 4.15
C ASN A 205 14.62 -27.33 3.99
N LYS A 206 15.09 -26.76 5.11
CA LYS A 206 15.92 -25.56 5.11
C LYS A 206 17.40 -25.91 5.22
N THR A 207 18.15 -25.60 4.18
CA THR A 207 19.62 -25.69 4.17
C THR A 207 20.22 -24.29 4.15
N ARG A 208 21.05 -23.96 5.15
CA ARG A 208 21.87 -22.74 5.15
C ARG A 208 23.13 -22.95 4.31
N ALA A 209 23.38 -22.04 3.37
CA ALA A 209 24.58 -22.06 2.54
C ALA A 209 25.21 -20.66 2.48
N THR A 210 26.43 -20.55 2.99
CA THR A 210 27.22 -19.31 2.94
C THR A 210 27.61 -18.98 1.51
N LEU A 211 27.30 -17.75 1.08
CA LEU A 211 27.67 -17.22 -0.23
C LEU A 211 28.92 -16.34 -0.12
N ILE A 212 28.89 -15.37 0.80
CA ILE A 212 29.99 -14.45 1.07
C ILE A 212 30.33 -14.57 2.56
N PRO A 213 31.43 -15.24 2.94
CA PRO A 213 31.73 -15.54 4.33
C PRO A 213 32.01 -14.29 5.19
N ARG A 214 32.40 -13.19 4.54
CA ARG A 214 32.61 -11.91 5.19
C ARG A 214 32.53 -10.77 4.18
N VAL A 215 31.69 -9.78 4.45
CA VAL A 215 31.65 -8.49 3.77
C VAL A 215 31.66 -7.39 4.83
N SER A 216 32.63 -6.48 4.73
CA SER A 216 32.68 -5.30 5.60
C SER A 216 31.81 -4.21 4.99
N ILE A 217 30.78 -3.79 5.71
CA ILE A 217 29.96 -2.65 5.34
C ILE A 217 30.55 -1.43 6.00
N ASP A 218 30.93 -0.43 5.22
CA ASP A 218 31.34 0.88 5.72
C ASP A 218 30.66 1.94 4.86
N HIS A 219 29.59 2.52 5.38
CA HIS A 219 28.91 3.64 4.74
C HIS A 219 29.71 4.95 4.86
N GLY A 220 30.89 4.91 5.50
CA GLY A 220 31.81 6.03 5.63
C GLY A 220 31.21 7.16 6.47
N ALA A 221 31.40 8.39 5.99
CA ALA A 221 30.78 9.59 6.58
C ALA A 221 29.31 9.74 6.20
N ARG A 222 28.75 8.86 5.35
CA ARG A 222 27.36 8.99 4.93
C ARG A 222 26.38 8.55 6.01
N GLY A 223 26.80 7.69 6.94
CA GLY A 223 25.87 7.10 7.89
C GLY A 223 25.05 5.97 7.26
N THR A 224 24.21 5.32 8.06
CA THR A 224 23.30 4.26 7.62
C THR A 224 22.16 4.87 6.78
N ALA A 225 21.71 4.19 5.73
CA ALA A 225 20.65 4.76 4.89
C ALA A 225 19.32 4.85 5.68
N PRO A 226 18.49 5.88 5.44
CA PRO A 226 17.17 5.93 6.04
C PRO A 226 16.29 4.82 5.49
N SER A 227 15.38 4.30 6.30
CA SER A 227 14.29 3.43 5.84
C SER A 227 13.08 4.28 5.46
N VAL A 228 12.36 3.88 4.40
CA VAL A 228 11.09 4.48 4.01
C VAL A 228 10.13 3.39 3.54
N THR A 229 8.85 3.51 3.90
CA THR A 229 7.79 2.59 3.48
C THR A 229 6.55 3.39 3.14
N LEU A 230 6.04 3.20 1.93
CA LEU A 230 4.72 3.68 1.52
C LEU A 230 3.67 2.78 2.17
N VAL A 231 2.73 3.38 2.89
CA VAL A 231 1.65 2.67 3.58
C VAL A 231 0.38 2.66 2.74
N ALA A 232 0.08 3.76 2.04
CA ALA A 232 -1.04 3.86 1.11
C ALA A 232 -0.77 4.91 0.02
N PRO A 233 -1.30 4.71 -1.19
CA PRO A 233 -2.07 3.55 -1.67
C PRO A 233 -1.18 2.38 -2.12
N ASN A 234 -1.45 1.15 -1.64
CA ASN A 234 -0.68 -0.07 -1.99
C ASN A 234 -1.53 -1.21 -2.56
N ASP A 235 -2.84 -1.01 -2.74
CA ASP A 235 -3.80 -2.08 -3.08
C ASP A 235 -4.06 -2.26 -4.59
N GLY A 236 -3.45 -1.42 -5.44
CA GLY A 236 -3.61 -1.48 -6.90
C GLY A 236 -5.00 -1.10 -7.41
N GLY A 237 -5.81 -0.42 -6.59
CA GLY A 237 -7.16 0.00 -6.95
C GLY A 237 -7.22 1.04 -8.08
N THR A 238 -8.42 1.47 -8.46
CA THR A 238 -8.58 2.67 -9.30
C THR A 238 -8.80 3.88 -8.40
N LEU A 239 -7.88 4.84 -8.43
CA LEU A 239 -7.93 6.05 -7.62
C LEU A 239 -8.79 7.14 -8.28
N ILE A 240 -9.61 7.81 -7.47
CA ILE A 240 -10.51 8.89 -7.90
C ILE A 240 -10.45 10.07 -6.92
N GLY A 241 -10.44 11.30 -7.45
CA GLY A 241 -10.50 12.53 -6.67
C GLY A 241 -9.30 12.76 -5.74
N ALA A 242 -9.58 13.11 -4.48
CA ALA A 242 -8.56 13.31 -3.45
C ALA A 242 -8.18 11.97 -2.80
N VAL A 243 -6.89 11.64 -2.80
CA VAL A 243 -6.33 10.38 -2.29
C VAL A 243 -5.35 10.68 -1.14
N PRO A 244 -5.53 10.06 0.03
CA PRO A 244 -4.50 10.12 1.07
C PRO A 244 -3.30 9.25 0.68
N ILE A 245 -2.11 9.85 0.68
CA ILE A 245 -0.82 9.17 0.61
C ILE A 245 -0.26 9.14 2.02
N THR A 246 0.11 7.97 2.52
CA THR A 246 0.69 7.81 3.86
C THR A 246 1.99 7.03 3.79
N TRP A 247 2.96 7.39 4.62
CA TRP A 247 4.27 6.74 4.66
C TRP A 247 4.88 6.78 6.07
N THR A 248 5.83 5.89 6.30
CA THR A 248 6.73 5.92 7.46
C THR A 248 8.17 6.04 6.97
N ALA A 249 8.98 6.87 7.61
CA ALA A 249 10.41 6.91 7.39
C ALA A 249 11.17 7.07 8.71
N VAL A 250 12.30 6.38 8.82
CA VAL A 250 13.17 6.37 10.00
C VAL A 250 14.62 6.46 9.54
N ASP A 251 15.35 7.43 10.08
CA ASP A 251 16.80 7.44 10.00
C ASP A 251 17.37 6.71 11.23
N PRO A 252 18.12 5.62 11.06
CA PRO A 252 18.78 4.92 12.17
C PRO A 252 19.98 5.71 12.76
N ASP A 253 20.53 6.68 12.03
CA ASP A 253 21.58 7.52 12.59
C ASP A 253 21.00 8.48 13.62
N VAL A 254 21.72 8.57 14.74
CA VAL A 254 21.47 9.58 15.75
C VAL A 254 22.58 10.60 15.66
N ASP A 255 22.20 11.84 15.40
CA ASP A 255 23.05 13.01 15.59
C ASP A 255 23.79 12.92 16.93
N GLY A 256 24.96 13.57 17.06
CA GLY A 256 25.73 13.63 18.31
C GLY A 256 24.99 14.19 19.55
N GLY A 257 23.71 14.57 19.41
CA GLY A 257 22.77 14.91 20.47
C GLY A 257 21.72 13.83 20.81
N GLY A 258 21.71 12.67 20.16
CA GLY A 258 20.82 11.54 20.41
C GLY A 258 19.41 11.64 19.81
N ALA A 259 19.16 12.61 18.92
CA ALA A 259 17.92 12.71 18.16
C ALA A 259 18.09 12.01 16.80
N PRO A 260 17.05 11.35 16.25
CA PRO A 260 17.10 10.83 14.89
C PRO A 260 17.25 11.97 13.89
N ASP A 261 17.97 11.70 12.80
CA ASP A 261 18.23 12.70 11.78
C ASP A 261 16.93 13.12 11.07
N THR A 262 16.90 14.38 10.63
CA THR A 262 15.73 14.94 9.92
C THR A 262 15.79 14.54 8.46
N LEU A 263 14.79 13.79 8.01
CA LEU A 263 14.67 13.38 6.62
C LEU A 263 13.84 14.38 5.83
N THR A 264 14.19 14.51 4.55
CA THR A 264 13.36 15.20 3.57
C THR A 264 12.60 14.14 2.79
N ILE A 265 11.28 14.19 2.80
CA ILE A 265 10.43 13.25 2.06
C ILE A 265 9.85 13.90 0.80
N ASP A 266 10.08 13.27 -0.34
CA ASP A 266 9.49 13.63 -1.63
C ASP A 266 8.50 12.56 -2.10
N LEU A 267 7.41 13.00 -2.71
CA LEU A 267 6.40 12.13 -3.32
C LEU A 267 6.42 12.36 -4.83
N ALA A 268 6.41 11.27 -5.59
CA ALA A 268 6.34 11.31 -7.03
C ALA A 268 5.31 10.30 -7.58
N LEU A 269 4.73 10.64 -8.72
CA LEU A 269 3.91 9.77 -9.52
C LEU A 269 4.78 9.15 -10.61
N VAL A 270 4.88 7.83 -10.62
CA VAL A 270 5.65 7.06 -11.58
C VAL A 270 4.69 6.43 -12.58
N ARG A 271 4.86 6.74 -13.87
CA ARG A 271 4.11 6.12 -14.96
C ARG A 271 4.85 4.91 -15.46
N TYR A 272 4.14 3.80 -15.64
CA TYR A 272 4.67 2.59 -16.25
C TYR A 272 4.11 2.36 -17.65
N ALA A 273 4.83 1.57 -18.45
CA ALA A 273 4.32 1.03 -19.71
C ALA A 273 3.18 0.02 -19.44
N ALA A 274 2.48 -0.41 -20.48
CA ALA A 274 1.37 -1.37 -20.35
C ALA A 274 1.77 -2.73 -19.73
N ASP A 275 3.06 -3.05 -19.69
CA ASP A 275 3.61 -4.22 -19.00
C ASP A 275 3.71 -4.06 -17.48
N ALA A 276 3.40 -2.87 -16.94
CA ALA A 276 3.49 -2.53 -15.52
C ALA A 276 4.88 -2.72 -14.87
N THR A 277 5.94 -2.88 -15.66
CA THR A 277 7.31 -3.15 -15.20
C THR A 277 8.33 -2.14 -15.70
N THR A 278 8.07 -1.52 -16.85
CA THR A 278 8.97 -0.51 -17.43
C THR A 278 8.55 0.90 -17.02
N GLU A 279 9.37 1.62 -16.23
CA GLU A 279 9.16 3.03 -15.91
C GLU A 279 9.29 3.90 -17.18
N VAL A 280 8.29 4.76 -17.42
CA VAL A 280 8.21 5.64 -18.60
C VAL A 280 8.50 7.10 -18.23
N SER A 281 7.97 7.57 -17.10
CA SER A 281 8.16 8.94 -16.64
C SER A 281 7.86 9.06 -15.14
N THR A 282 8.48 10.06 -14.50
CA THR A 282 8.26 10.38 -13.09
C THR A 282 7.92 11.87 -12.95
N GLU A 283 6.84 12.18 -12.23
CA GLU A 283 6.32 13.54 -12.00
C GLU A 283 6.26 13.82 -10.48
N SER A 284 6.71 15.00 -10.03
CA SER A 284 6.66 15.34 -8.60
C SER A 284 5.22 15.64 -8.15
N ILE A 285 4.80 15.04 -7.03
CA ILE A 285 3.53 15.30 -6.35
C ILE A 285 3.74 16.34 -5.24
N ALA A 286 4.75 16.14 -4.40
CA ALA A 286 5.08 17.01 -3.27
C ALA A 286 6.55 16.82 -2.88
N THR A 287 7.15 17.82 -2.24
CA THR A 287 8.54 17.78 -1.76
C THR A 287 8.64 18.31 -0.33
N ASP A 288 9.77 18.05 0.31
CA ASP A 288 10.12 18.60 1.62
C ASP A 288 9.11 18.26 2.74
N LEU A 289 8.55 17.05 2.68
CA LEU A 289 7.61 16.53 3.67
C LEU A 289 8.36 15.93 4.87
N PRO A 290 7.71 15.84 6.07
CA PRO A 290 8.34 15.29 7.27
C PRO A 290 8.51 13.76 7.21
N ASN A 291 9.43 13.21 8.01
CA ASN A 291 9.80 11.79 8.06
C ASN A 291 8.60 10.82 7.98
N THR A 292 7.66 10.89 8.92
CA THR A 292 6.42 10.09 8.90
C THR A 292 5.25 11.04 8.74
N GLY A 293 4.34 10.73 7.82
CA GLY A 293 3.29 11.67 7.48
C GLY A 293 2.17 11.14 6.60
N ALA A 294 1.27 12.06 6.31
CA ALA A 294 0.18 11.90 5.38
C ALA A 294 0.09 13.14 4.49
N PHE A 295 -0.22 12.94 3.21
CA PHE A 295 -0.42 13.99 2.23
C PHE A 295 -1.67 13.68 1.41
N THR A 296 -2.59 14.62 1.30
CA THR A 296 -3.76 14.45 0.43
C THR A 296 -3.43 14.91 -0.99
N TRP A 297 -3.24 13.96 -1.89
CA TRP A 297 -3.01 14.23 -3.30
C TRP A 297 -4.34 14.39 -4.04
N ASN A 298 -4.54 15.56 -4.64
CA ASN A 298 -5.66 15.80 -5.55
C ASN A 298 -5.22 15.39 -6.96
N ILE A 299 -5.79 14.32 -7.50
CA ILE A 299 -5.45 13.83 -8.83
C ILE A 299 -5.71 14.94 -9.86
N PRO A 300 -4.70 15.41 -10.61
CA PRO A 300 -4.89 16.47 -11.59
C PRO A 300 -5.85 16.03 -12.70
N ALA A 301 -6.78 16.91 -13.08
CA ALA A 301 -7.71 16.68 -14.20
C ALA A 301 -7.00 16.52 -15.56
N THR A 302 -5.70 16.82 -15.62
CA THR A 302 -4.84 16.67 -16.80
C THR A 302 -4.11 15.33 -16.84
N LEU A 303 -4.17 14.53 -15.77
CA LEU A 303 -3.51 13.23 -15.75
C LEU A 303 -4.26 12.28 -16.71
N ALA A 304 -3.55 11.55 -17.55
CA ALA A 304 -4.20 10.66 -18.51
C ALA A 304 -4.68 9.38 -17.81
N ALA A 305 -5.96 9.03 -17.93
CA ALA A 305 -6.47 7.72 -17.47
C ALA A 305 -6.07 6.57 -18.41
N SER A 306 -5.84 6.88 -19.69
CA SER A 306 -5.53 5.92 -20.75
C SER A 306 -4.71 6.55 -21.87
N ASP A 307 -3.94 5.75 -22.60
CA ASP A 307 -3.33 6.11 -23.87
C ASP A 307 -3.78 5.18 -25.02
N ALA A 308 -3.12 5.23 -26.17
CA ALA A 308 -3.44 4.41 -27.34
C ALA A 308 -3.34 2.88 -27.08
N SER A 309 -2.68 2.48 -26.00
CA SER A 309 -2.45 1.09 -25.59
C SER A 309 -3.44 0.60 -24.52
N GLY A 310 -4.27 1.49 -23.96
CA GLY A 310 -5.22 1.17 -22.90
C GLY A 310 -5.02 2.00 -21.63
N PRO A 311 -5.57 1.55 -20.48
CA PRO A 311 -5.38 2.18 -19.18
C PRO A 311 -3.88 2.31 -18.83
N ILE A 312 -3.49 3.44 -18.25
CA ILE A 312 -2.09 3.68 -17.88
C ILE A 312 -1.85 3.22 -16.43
N PRO A 313 -0.91 2.29 -16.18
CA PRO A 313 -0.54 1.91 -14.83
C PRO A 313 0.37 2.96 -14.19
N TYR A 314 0.07 3.33 -12.95
CA TYR A 314 0.82 4.28 -12.15
C TYR A 314 1.26 3.66 -10.83
N ARG A 315 2.36 4.17 -10.26
CA ARG A 315 2.77 3.94 -8.86
C ARG A 315 3.02 5.27 -8.17
N ILE A 316 2.88 5.29 -6.85
CA ILE A 316 3.38 6.39 -6.02
C ILE A 316 4.74 5.97 -5.51
N ARG A 317 5.74 6.83 -5.70
CA ARG A 317 7.08 6.71 -5.14
C ARG A 317 7.19 7.68 -3.98
N VAL A 318 7.56 7.18 -2.80
CA VAL A 318 8.03 7.99 -1.68
C VAL A 318 9.55 7.91 -1.66
N THR A 319 10.23 9.04 -1.50
CA THR A 319 11.69 9.10 -1.44
C THR A 319 12.12 9.84 -0.18
N ALA A 320 12.87 9.16 0.69
CA ALA A 320 13.52 9.74 1.84
C ALA A 320 14.96 10.12 1.51
N THR A 321 15.31 11.37 1.79
CA THR A 321 16.67 11.89 1.66
C THR A 321 17.19 12.29 3.02
N ASP A 322 18.26 11.64 3.47
CA ASP A 322 19.14 12.16 4.50
C ASP A 322 20.20 13.08 3.86
N SER A 323 20.17 14.33 4.28
CA SER A 323 21.02 15.40 3.75
C SER A 323 22.37 15.54 4.46
N LEU A 324 22.56 14.84 5.59
CA LEU A 324 23.80 14.88 6.35
C LEU A 324 24.88 13.97 5.72
N GLY A 325 24.47 12.92 5.04
CA GLY A 325 25.37 12.14 4.18
C GLY A 325 25.95 12.95 3.01
N VAL A 326 27.24 12.75 2.70
CA VAL A 326 27.89 13.35 1.51
C VAL A 326 28.46 12.25 0.60
N PRO A 327 27.88 12.03 -0.60
CA PRO A 327 26.58 12.52 -1.09
C PRO A 327 25.38 12.07 -0.21
N PRO A 328 24.21 12.75 -0.35
CA PRO A 328 23.00 12.42 0.42
C PRO A 328 22.63 10.94 0.32
N ASN A 329 22.18 10.37 1.43
CA ASN A 329 21.64 9.01 1.48
C ASN A 329 20.18 9.06 1.04
N ILE A 330 19.85 8.38 -0.05
CA ILE A 330 18.52 8.41 -0.63
C ILE A 330 17.93 7.01 -0.62
N ARG A 331 16.70 6.86 -0.12
CA ARG A 331 15.91 5.64 -0.27
C ARG A 331 14.55 5.94 -0.83
N SER A 332 14.01 5.01 -1.60
CA SER A 332 12.68 5.12 -2.17
C SER A 332 11.91 3.83 -1.97
N ASP A 333 10.60 3.97 -1.81
CA ASP A 333 9.65 2.88 -1.85
C ASP A 333 8.52 3.24 -2.83
N ASP A 334 8.03 2.25 -3.57
CA ASP A 334 6.96 2.40 -4.55
C ASP A 334 5.74 1.61 -4.08
N SER A 335 4.54 2.08 -4.38
CA SER A 335 3.31 1.30 -4.14
C SER A 335 3.43 -0.11 -4.71
N ASP A 336 3.14 -1.14 -3.91
CA ASP A 336 3.40 -2.56 -4.21
C ASP A 336 2.82 -3.00 -5.57
N VAL A 337 1.60 -2.55 -5.86
CA VAL A 337 0.85 -2.86 -7.07
C VAL A 337 0.56 -1.56 -7.83
N PRO A 338 0.66 -1.54 -9.18
CA PRO A 338 0.24 -0.40 -9.96
C PRO A 338 -1.25 -0.13 -9.76
N PHE A 339 -1.63 1.14 -9.67
CA PHE A 339 -3.01 1.59 -9.69
C PHE A 339 -3.35 2.28 -11.00
N PHE A 340 -4.65 2.46 -11.22
CA PHE A 340 -5.18 3.27 -12.32
C PHE A 340 -5.78 4.55 -11.78
N VAL A 341 -5.88 5.57 -12.62
CA VAL A 341 -6.57 6.82 -12.28
C VAL A 341 -7.78 7.00 -13.19
N GLU A 342 -8.87 7.48 -12.64
CA GLU A 342 -10.03 7.89 -13.42
C GLU A 342 -10.25 9.39 -13.26
N GLN A 343 -10.61 10.04 -14.37
CA GLN A 343 -10.74 11.49 -14.39
C GLN A 343 -12.08 11.92 -13.79
N PRO A 344 -12.10 13.05 -13.06
CA PRO A 344 -13.34 13.60 -12.58
C PRO A 344 -14.22 13.99 -13.77
N VAL A 345 -15.51 13.64 -13.71
CA VAL A 345 -16.51 13.93 -14.74
C VAL A 345 -17.59 14.78 -14.10
N ALA A 346 -17.90 15.94 -14.70
CA ALA A 346 -19.01 16.77 -14.23
C ALA A 346 -20.30 15.94 -14.19
N THR A 347 -20.96 15.91 -13.03
CA THR A 347 -22.18 15.14 -12.82
C THR A 347 -23.30 16.02 -12.29
N THR A 348 -24.53 15.60 -12.57
CA THR A 348 -25.74 16.14 -11.90
C THR A 348 -26.37 15.10 -10.98
N ILE A 349 -25.76 13.90 -10.91
CA ILE A 349 -26.21 12.80 -10.06
C ILE A 349 -25.71 13.07 -8.65
N THR A 350 -26.59 12.97 -7.67
CA THR A 350 -26.34 13.29 -6.27
C THR A 350 -26.46 12.03 -5.39
N TRP A 351 -26.16 12.15 -4.09
CA TRP A 351 -26.41 11.05 -3.15
C TRP A 351 -27.87 10.62 -3.15
N ALA A 352 -28.83 11.55 -3.26
CA ALA A 352 -30.25 11.23 -3.34
C ALA A 352 -30.59 10.32 -4.54
N ASP A 353 -29.83 10.43 -5.62
CA ASP A 353 -30.02 9.64 -6.84
C ASP A 353 -29.49 8.21 -6.75
N VAL A 354 -28.40 8.00 -5.99
CA VAL A 354 -27.72 6.69 -5.87
C VAL A 354 -28.03 5.97 -4.56
N LYS A 355 -28.44 6.68 -3.50
CA LYS A 355 -28.82 6.09 -2.21
C LYS A 355 -29.82 4.95 -2.35
N PRO A 356 -30.88 5.03 -3.19
CA PRO A 356 -31.79 3.91 -3.38
C PRO A 356 -31.10 2.64 -3.89
N LEU A 357 -30.03 2.77 -4.69
CA LEU A 357 -29.26 1.65 -5.20
C LEU A 357 -28.43 0.99 -4.09
N PHE A 358 -27.77 1.77 -3.24
CA PHE A 358 -27.05 1.24 -2.08
C PHE A 358 -28.00 0.58 -1.08
N VAL A 359 -29.18 1.16 -0.87
CA VAL A 359 -30.22 0.53 -0.03
C VAL A 359 -30.68 -0.80 -0.63
N GLN A 360 -30.92 -0.85 -1.93
CA GLN A 360 -31.44 -2.05 -2.59
C GLN A 360 -30.40 -3.18 -2.68
N TYR A 361 -29.14 -2.85 -2.94
CA TYR A 361 -28.12 -3.84 -3.28
C TYR A 361 -27.10 -4.10 -2.16
N CYS A 362 -26.91 -3.14 -1.26
CA CYS A 362 -25.83 -3.21 -0.25
C CYS A 362 -26.36 -3.30 1.18
N ALA A 363 -27.53 -2.73 1.49
CA ALA A 363 -28.03 -2.66 2.88
C ALA A 363 -28.25 -4.01 3.55
N ASP A 364 -28.53 -5.07 2.78
CA ASP A 364 -28.69 -6.39 3.36
C ASP A 364 -27.41 -6.86 4.07
N CYS A 365 -26.23 -6.52 3.54
CA CYS A 365 -24.94 -6.91 4.11
C CYS A 365 -24.24 -5.78 4.88
N HIS A 366 -24.38 -4.53 4.40
CA HIS A 366 -23.71 -3.30 4.84
C HIS A 366 -24.69 -2.25 5.40
N GLY A 367 -25.86 -2.69 5.88
CA GLY A 367 -26.85 -1.85 6.57
C GLY A 367 -26.79 -2.05 8.08
N GLN A 368 -27.89 -1.71 8.79
CA GLN A 368 -27.97 -1.82 10.24
C GLN A 368 -28.99 -2.88 10.69
N PRO A 369 -28.57 -3.89 11.47
CA PRO A 369 -27.18 -4.27 11.74
C PRO A 369 -26.51 -4.88 10.49
N ALA A 370 -25.18 -4.80 10.39
CA ALA A 370 -24.45 -5.50 9.34
C ALA A 370 -24.67 -7.01 9.48
N GLN A 371 -24.67 -7.75 8.37
CA GLN A 371 -24.89 -9.21 8.41
C GLN A 371 -23.78 -9.97 9.18
N SER A 372 -22.60 -9.37 9.34
CA SER A 372 -21.53 -9.94 10.14
C SER A 372 -20.66 -8.85 10.78
N PRO A 373 -20.04 -9.12 11.94
CA PRO A 373 -19.11 -8.19 12.59
C PRO A 373 -17.91 -7.77 11.73
N ALA A 374 -17.53 -8.57 10.73
CA ALA A 374 -16.43 -8.23 9.82
C ALA A 374 -16.84 -7.13 8.80
N LEU A 375 -18.13 -6.93 8.59
CA LEU A 375 -18.69 -5.91 7.71
C LEU A 375 -19.20 -4.67 8.46
N ASP A 376 -19.26 -4.76 9.79
CA ASP A 376 -19.74 -3.72 10.70
C ASP A 376 -19.11 -2.35 10.46
N PRO A 377 -17.79 -2.23 10.17
CA PRO A 377 -17.19 -0.92 9.95
C PRO A 377 -17.73 -0.15 8.72
N TYR A 378 -18.53 -0.78 7.85
CA TYR A 378 -18.94 -0.23 6.56
C TYR A 378 -20.46 -0.06 6.49
N CYS A 379 -20.96 1.17 6.65
CA CYS A 379 -22.39 1.46 6.50
C CYS A 379 -22.69 2.17 5.17
N PHE A 380 -22.98 1.40 4.12
CA PHE A 380 -23.21 1.95 2.77
C PHE A 380 -24.60 2.56 2.56
N VAL A 381 -25.47 2.52 3.57
CA VAL A 381 -26.75 3.27 3.56
C VAL A 381 -26.60 4.72 4.02
N GLU A 382 -25.40 5.10 4.46
CA GLU A 382 -25.02 6.44 4.91
C GLU A 382 -23.95 7.05 4.00
N TYR A 383 -23.93 8.38 3.93
CA TYR A 383 -23.00 9.10 3.06
C TYR A 383 -21.60 9.20 3.67
N GLU A 384 -21.47 9.84 4.83
CA GLU A 384 -20.18 10.04 5.52
C GLU A 384 -20.27 9.94 7.06
N LYS A 385 -19.11 9.84 7.72
CA LYS A 385 -19.00 9.80 9.18
C LYS A 385 -19.26 11.19 9.78
N GLY A 386 -20.32 11.33 10.59
CA GLY A 386 -20.58 12.53 11.41
C GLY A 386 -21.77 13.39 10.97
N GLU A 387 -22.61 12.91 10.05
CA GLU A 387 -23.92 13.52 9.82
C GLU A 387 -24.78 13.51 11.11
N ALA A 388 -25.71 14.46 11.23
CA ALA A 388 -26.64 14.55 12.37
C ALA A 388 -27.68 13.41 12.41
N VAL A 389 -27.62 12.48 11.46
CA VAL A 389 -28.37 11.22 11.48
C VAL A 389 -27.66 10.30 12.47
N PRO A 390 -28.38 9.61 13.39
CA PRO A 390 -27.74 8.69 14.32
C PRO A 390 -26.94 7.65 13.51
N PRO A 391 -25.60 7.60 13.64
CA PRO A 391 -24.78 6.73 12.81
C PRO A 391 -25.13 5.26 13.08
N CYS A 392 -24.90 4.39 12.10
CA CYS A 392 -25.09 2.94 12.24
C CYS A 392 -24.39 2.41 13.51
N GLU A 393 -23.14 2.86 13.76
CA GLU A 393 -22.44 2.96 15.05
C GLU A 393 -21.41 4.11 15.04
N VAL A 394 -20.86 4.52 16.19
CA VAL A 394 -19.94 5.67 16.32
C VAL A 394 -18.62 5.54 15.52
N ASP A 395 -18.28 4.33 15.09
CA ASP A 395 -17.01 4.02 14.44
C ASP A 395 -17.10 3.69 12.95
N ASP A 396 -18.31 3.62 12.39
CA ASP A 396 -18.52 3.21 11.00
C ASP A 396 -18.06 4.28 10.00
N VAL A 397 -17.71 3.83 8.79
CA VAL A 397 -17.38 4.68 7.65
C VAL A 397 -18.44 4.57 6.57
N GLY A 398 -18.86 5.72 6.04
CA GLY A 398 -19.89 5.83 5.03
C GLY A 398 -19.39 5.46 3.63
N VAL A 399 -20.29 5.52 2.66
CA VAL A 399 -19.98 5.25 1.25
C VAL A 399 -18.95 6.25 0.67
N PHE A 400 -18.93 7.50 1.15
CA PHE A 400 -18.07 8.55 0.61
C PHE A 400 -16.61 8.30 0.97
N GLU A 401 -16.31 7.93 2.22
CA GLU A 401 -14.96 7.51 2.64
C GLU A 401 -14.50 6.24 1.92
N LYS A 402 -15.47 5.45 1.43
CA LYS A 402 -15.24 4.19 0.72
C LYS A 402 -15.45 4.28 -0.79
N ARG A 403 -15.51 5.49 -1.34
CA ARG A 403 -15.77 5.73 -2.78
C ARG A 403 -14.81 4.97 -3.71
N THR A 404 -13.53 4.85 -3.34
CA THR A 404 -12.51 4.10 -4.11
C THR A 404 -12.77 2.59 -4.09
N ASP A 405 -13.12 2.05 -2.91
CA ASP A 405 -13.49 0.63 -2.75
C ASP A 405 -14.78 0.31 -3.52
N VAL A 406 -15.77 1.20 -3.42
CA VAL A 406 -17.04 1.10 -4.14
C VAL A 406 -16.82 1.17 -5.65
N PHE A 407 -16.01 2.11 -6.13
CA PHE A 407 -15.66 2.20 -7.55
C PHE A 407 -15.02 0.88 -8.02
N THR A 408 -14.00 0.42 -7.31
CA THR A 408 -13.27 -0.80 -7.68
C THR A 408 -14.19 -2.04 -7.69
N ARG A 409 -14.95 -2.28 -6.64
CA ARG A 409 -15.73 -3.51 -6.48
C ARG A 409 -17.08 -3.49 -7.20
N VAL A 410 -17.79 -2.37 -7.16
CA VAL A 410 -19.13 -2.25 -7.76
C VAL A 410 -19.05 -1.89 -9.23
N VAL A 411 -18.17 -0.95 -9.61
CA VAL A 411 -18.10 -0.43 -10.99
C VAL A 411 -17.13 -1.23 -11.84
N THR A 412 -15.86 -1.35 -11.42
CA THR A 412 -14.81 -1.97 -12.25
C THR A 412 -14.92 -3.50 -12.26
N GLN A 413 -14.97 -4.13 -11.08
CA GLN A 413 -14.97 -5.59 -10.94
C GLN A 413 -16.37 -6.20 -11.04
N ALA A 414 -17.42 -5.42 -10.74
CA ALA A 414 -18.81 -5.91 -10.65
C ALA A 414 -18.98 -7.18 -9.78
N ASN A 415 -18.11 -7.34 -8.78
CA ASN A 415 -18.08 -8.48 -7.86
C ASN A 415 -18.82 -8.21 -6.54
N MET A 416 -19.28 -6.96 -6.35
CA MET A 416 -20.21 -6.59 -5.28
C MET A 416 -21.54 -6.10 -5.86
N PRO A 417 -22.68 -6.57 -5.32
CA PRO A 417 -22.85 -7.58 -4.25
C PRO A 417 -22.37 -9.00 -4.67
N PRO A 418 -22.19 -9.95 -3.73
CA PRO A 418 -21.80 -11.32 -4.06
C PRO A 418 -22.83 -11.99 -4.99
N ASN A 419 -22.43 -13.04 -5.72
CA ASN A 419 -23.28 -13.70 -6.73
C ASN A 419 -24.59 -14.29 -6.17
N SER A 420 -24.69 -14.51 -4.86
CA SER A 420 -25.91 -14.96 -4.18
C SER A 420 -26.93 -13.84 -3.93
N ALA A 421 -26.54 -12.58 -4.10
CA ALA A 421 -27.37 -11.40 -3.89
C ALA A 421 -27.75 -10.75 -5.24
N PRO A 422 -28.87 -10.02 -5.31
CA PRO A 422 -29.20 -9.20 -6.47
C PRO A 422 -28.06 -8.22 -6.77
N LYS A 423 -27.67 -8.08 -8.05
CA LYS A 423 -26.65 -7.10 -8.47
C LYS A 423 -27.28 -5.90 -9.17
N PRO A 424 -26.68 -4.70 -9.06
CA PRO A 424 -27.05 -3.57 -9.91
C PRO A 424 -26.95 -3.95 -11.39
N THR A 425 -27.88 -3.46 -12.20
CA THR A 425 -27.79 -3.51 -13.66
C THR A 425 -26.63 -2.66 -14.17
N GLN A 426 -26.27 -2.80 -15.46
CA GLN A 426 -25.21 -1.96 -16.04
C GLN A 426 -25.57 -0.47 -15.95
N ALA A 427 -26.81 -0.09 -16.25
CA ALA A 427 -27.25 1.31 -16.18
C ALA A 427 -27.17 1.89 -14.75
N GLU A 428 -27.44 1.07 -13.74
CA GLU A 428 -27.31 1.49 -12.33
C GLU A 428 -25.85 1.61 -11.91
N ARG A 429 -24.98 0.69 -12.36
CA ARG A 429 -23.52 0.85 -12.17
C ARG A 429 -22.99 2.09 -12.87
N ASP A 430 -23.45 2.40 -14.07
CA ASP A 430 -23.05 3.60 -14.80
C ASP A 430 -23.49 4.87 -14.05
N LYS A 431 -24.68 4.83 -13.42
CA LYS A 431 -25.16 5.91 -12.55
C LYS A 431 -24.28 6.10 -11.32
N ILE A 432 -23.90 5.01 -10.64
CA ILE A 432 -22.96 5.03 -9.51
C ILE A 432 -21.59 5.53 -9.98
N LYS A 433 -21.08 5.04 -11.12
CA LYS A 433 -19.81 5.49 -11.73
C LYS A 433 -19.81 7.00 -11.94
N ALA A 434 -20.86 7.54 -12.59
CA ALA A 434 -20.96 8.96 -12.89
C ALA A 434 -21.09 9.83 -11.63
N TRP A 435 -21.76 9.35 -10.59
CA TRP A 435 -21.76 10.02 -9.28
C TRP A 435 -20.35 10.03 -8.65
N LEU A 436 -19.69 8.87 -8.55
CA LEU A 436 -18.34 8.75 -7.98
C LEU A 436 -17.30 9.61 -8.71
N LEU A 437 -17.30 9.57 -10.05
CA LEU A 437 -16.42 10.39 -10.87
C LEU A 437 -16.74 11.88 -10.78
N GLY A 438 -17.96 12.26 -10.44
CA GLY A 438 -18.31 13.65 -10.15
C GLY A 438 -17.91 14.14 -8.77
N GLY A 439 -17.07 13.41 -8.04
CA GLY A 439 -16.71 13.73 -6.67
C GLY A 439 -17.76 13.29 -5.66
N ALA A 440 -18.65 12.36 -6.06
CA ALA A 440 -19.67 11.74 -5.23
C ALA A 440 -20.60 12.74 -4.52
N PRO A 441 -21.17 13.75 -5.19
CA PRO A 441 -21.77 14.87 -4.47
C PRO A 441 -22.97 14.48 -3.61
N TYR A 442 -23.05 15.02 -2.38
CA TYR A 442 -24.20 14.81 -1.51
C TYR A 442 -25.48 15.48 -2.06
N GLY A 443 -25.37 16.75 -2.46
CA GLY A 443 -26.48 17.61 -2.91
C GLY A 443 -26.32 18.12 -4.35
N ASN A 444 -27.01 19.22 -4.68
CA ASN A 444 -27.07 19.80 -6.03
C ASN A 444 -25.75 20.44 -6.54
N GLY A 445 -24.61 20.18 -5.88
CA GLY A 445 -23.29 20.66 -6.27
C GLY A 445 -22.64 19.76 -7.33
N PRO A 446 -21.89 20.32 -8.30
CA PRO A 446 -21.20 19.54 -9.35
C PRO A 446 -19.98 18.77 -8.84
N THR A 447 -19.49 19.11 -7.65
CA THR A 447 -18.51 18.40 -6.82
C THR A 447 -19.00 18.50 -5.38
N ASP A 448 -18.49 17.68 -4.46
CA ASP A 448 -18.68 17.87 -3.01
C ASP A 448 -17.30 17.83 -2.37
N ALA A 449 -16.48 18.75 -2.85
CA ALA A 449 -15.12 18.89 -2.41
C ALA A 449 -15.13 19.56 -1.03
N ARG A 450 -14.49 18.90 -0.06
CA ARG A 450 -14.32 19.47 1.29
C ARG A 450 -13.89 20.93 1.20
N PRO A 451 -14.50 21.82 1.99
CA PRO A 451 -14.19 23.24 1.93
C PRO A 451 -12.71 23.41 2.26
N THR A 452 -11.95 24.11 1.44
CA THR A 452 -10.55 24.40 1.72
C THR A 452 -10.44 25.56 2.72
N LEU A 453 -9.60 25.40 3.74
CA LEU A 453 -9.23 26.46 4.66
C LEU A 453 -7.71 26.65 4.58
N THR A 454 -7.25 27.80 4.09
CA THR A 454 -5.81 28.07 3.97
C THR A 454 -5.43 29.28 4.81
N TRP A 455 -4.54 29.08 5.79
CA TRP A 455 -3.93 30.18 6.52
C TRP A 455 -2.96 30.92 5.61
N THR A 456 -3.15 32.23 5.46
CA THR A 456 -2.17 33.07 4.75
C THR A 456 -1.05 33.34 5.76
N ALA A 457 0.03 32.55 5.66
CA ALA A 457 1.27 32.60 6.45
C ALA A 457 1.25 33.43 7.76
N PRO A 458 1.24 32.79 8.95
CA PRO A 458 1.26 33.50 10.24
C PRO A 458 2.52 34.34 10.49
N GLY A 459 3.54 34.26 9.63
CA GLY A 459 4.74 35.10 9.70
C GLY A 459 4.48 36.60 9.49
N SER A 460 3.28 37.00 9.07
CA SER A 460 2.88 38.40 8.93
C SER A 460 1.87 38.87 9.98
N ALA A 461 1.48 38.02 10.95
CA ALA A 461 0.65 38.42 12.07
C ALA A 461 1.42 39.47 12.88
N THR A 462 1.21 40.74 12.54
CA THR A 462 1.87 41.86 13.19
C THR A 462 1.10 42.09 14.47
N LEU A 463 1.72 41.85 15.62
CA LEU A 463 1.14 42.29 16.87
C LEU A 463 1.15 43.82 16.88
N ASP A 464 -0.02 44.40 17.12
CA ASP A 464 -0.06 45.75 17.62
C ASP A 464 0.51 45.74 19.05
N GLY A 465 1.75 46.21 19.19
CA GLY A 465 2.51 46.23 20.45
C GLY A 465 1.83 47.02 21.57
N THR A 466 0.79 47.80 21.26
CA THR A 466 0.00 48.56 22.24
C THR A 466 -1.26 47.82 22.73
N SER A 467 -1.87 46.95 21.92
CA SER A 467 -3.15 46.30 22.24
C SER A 467 -3.06 44.79 22.46
N GLY A 468 -1.95 44.15 22.07
CA GLY A 468 -1.84 42.68 22.11
C GLY A 468 -2.74 41.98 21.08
N ALA A 469 -3.23 42.71 20.08
CA ALA A 469 -4.08 42.14 19.06
C ALA A 469 -3.25 41.43 17.97
N ALA A 470 -3.64 40.21 17.63
CA ALA A 470 -3.06 39.45 16.52
C ALA A 470 -3.98 39.52 15.31
N MET A 471 -3.45 39.91 14.17
CA MET A 471 -4.18 39.88 12.91
C MET A 471 -3.93 38.55 12.20
N LEU A 472 -4.98 37.76 12.00
CA LEU A 472 -4.93 36.53 11.22
C LEU A 472 -5.56 36.78 9.86
N ALA A 473 -4.90 36.27 8.82
CA ALA A 473 -5.42 36.23 7.47
C ALA A 473 -5.60 34.77 7.03
N TRP A 474 -6.75 34.48 6.42
CA TRP A 474 -7.05 33.17 5.87
C TRP A 474 -7.92 33.32 4.64
N THR A 475 -7.91 32.30 3.80
CA THR A 475 -8.80 32.20 2.64
C THR A 475 -9.60 30.91 2.79
N ILE A 476 -10.89 30.97 2.49
CA ILE A 476 -11.76 29.80 2.41
C ILE A 476 -12.19 29.65 0.96
N GLY A 477 -12.08 28.42 0.44
CA GLY A 477 -12.54 28.07 -0.89
C GLY A 477 -13.43 26.86 -0.83
N ASP A 478 -14.67 27.03 -1.26
CA ASP A 478 -15.66 25.97 -1.41
C ASP A 478 -16.43 26.29 -2.71
N ALA A 479 -16.53 25.34 -3.63
CA ALA A 479 -17.14 25.52 -4.93
C ALA A 479 -18.68 25.42 -4.85
N GLU A 480 -19.18 24.77 -3.81
CA GLU A 480 -20.57 24.44 -3.53
C GLU A 480 -21.22 25.48 -2.60
N GLY A 481 -20.40 26.20 -1.83
CA GLY A 481 -20.81 27.25 -0.92
C GLY A 481 -21.02 26.72 0.51
N LEU A 482 -20.69 27.57 1.49
CA LEU A 482 -20.65 27.20 2.91
C LEU A 482 -22.07 27.16 3.53
N ALA A 483 -22.48 26.08 4.23
CA ALA A 483 -23.71 26.15 5.06
C ALA A 483 -23.36 26.78 6.38
N GLY A 484 -23.87 27.99 6.59
CA GLY A 484 -23.81 28.61 7.89
C GLY A 484 -22.37 28.86 8.30
N ASP A 485 -21.92 30.08 8.03
CA ASP A 485 -20.55 30.57 8.09
C ASP A 485 -19.82 30.46 9.43
N VAL A 486 -19.61 29.26 9.96
CA VAL A 486 -19.01 29.04 11.28
C VAL A 486 -17.55 28.66 11.09
N ILE A 487 -16.65 29.60 11.38
CA ILE A 487 -15.29 29.23 11.79
C ILE A 487 -15.27 29.11 13.30
N GLN A 488 -14.85 27.94 13.77
CA GLN A 488 -14.49 27.75 15.17
C GLN A 488 -13.00 28.02 15.31
N PHE A 489 -12.66 29.05 16.08
CA PHE A 489 -11.28 29.27 16.49
C PHE A 489 -11.10 28.75 17.89
N VAL A 490 -9.97 28.11 18.11
CA VAL A 490 -9.63 27.62 19.42
C VAL A 490 -8.24 28.06 19.81
N LYS A 491 -8.15 28.63 21.00
CA LYS A 491 -6.93 29.13 21.63
C LYS A 491 -6.34 28.04 22.51
N VAL A 492 -5.07 27.71 22.30
CA VAL A 492 -4.27 26.92 23.24
C VAL A 492 -3.21 27.82 23.84
N ASN A 493 -3.20 27.96 25.16
CA ASN A 493 -2.10 28.61 25.87
C ASN A 493 -0.88 27.67 25.83
N GLY A 494 0.16 28.04 25.09
CA GLY A 494 1.45 27.37 25.19
C GLY A 494 2.18 27.74 26.49
N PRO A 495 3.19 26.97 26.92
CA PRO A 495 4.08 27.36 28.01
C PRO A 495 4.77 28.71 27.70
N PRO A 496 5.23 29.46 28.72
CA PRO A 496 5.85 30.79 28.57
C PRO A 496 7.13 30.82 27.70
N THR A 497 7.66 29.65 27.32
CA THR A 497 8.86 29.45 26.50
C THR A 497 8.59 28.53 25.31
N CYS A 498 7.80 28.96 24.32
CA CYS A 498 7.72 28.23 23.06
C CYS A 498 8.97 28.52 22.20
N ASN A 499 9.76 27.47 21.94
CA ASN A 499 10.86 27.53 20.99
C ASN A 499 10.30 27.69 19.57
N LEU A 500 10.88 28.59 18.77
CA LEU A 500 10.39 28.94 17.44
C LEU A 500 10.57 27.83 16.39
N THR A 501 11.35 26.81 16.76
CA THR A 501 11.54 25.60 15.98
C THR A 501 10.42 24.58 16.19
N GLN A 502 9.56 24.73 17.21
CA GLN A 502 8.43 23.83 17.44
C GLN A 502 7.21 24.24 16.62
N THR A 503 6.59 23.26 15.98
CA THR A 503 5.32 23.39 15.25
C THR A 503 4.13 23.27 16.20
N CYS A 504 2.99 23.86 15.86
CA CYS A 504 1.79 23.76 16.71
C CYS A 504 1.29 22.34 16.98
N PRO A 505 1.37 21.38 16.03
CA PRO A 505 1.01 19.99 16.30
C PRO A 505 1.82 19.33 17.44
N SER A 506 3.12 19.65 17.59
CA SER A 506 3.97 19.08 18.64
C SER A 506 3.71 19.70 20.03
N LEU A 507 3.20 20.93 20.08
CA LEU A 507 2.76 21.59 21.32
C LEU A 507 1.46 20.96 21.88
N THR A 508 0.57 20.49 21.01
CA THR A 508 -0.71 19.87 21.41
C THR A 508 -0.59 18.42 21.85
N ALA A 509 0.41 17.69 21.35
CA ALA A 509 0.64 16.29 21.75
C ALA A 509 1.30 16.14 23.14
N SER A 510 2.01 17.17 23.61
CA SER A 510 2.83 17.11 24.83
C SER A 510 2.15 17.65 26.10
N THR A 511 0.95 18.22 26.01
CA THR A 511 0.25 18.83 27.15
C THR A 511 -1.12 18.18 27.36
N SER A 512 -1.23 17.33 28.37
CA SER A 512 -2.50 16.68 28.79
C SER A 512 -3.58 17.67 29.24
N ASP A 513 -3.22 18.94 29.47
CA ASP A 513 -4.10 20.01 29.96
C ASP A 513 -4.52 21.02 28.87
N ALA A 514 -4.12 20.81 27.61
CA ALA A 514 -4.54 21.68 26.50
C ALA A 514 -6.00 21.40 26.09
N THR A 515 -6.94 21.88 26.90
CA THR A 515 -8.34 21.94 26.48
C THR A 515 -8.50 23.03 25.42
N TRP A 516 -8.86 22.60 24.23
CA TRP A 516 -9.29 23.43 23.12
C TRP A 516 -10.55 24.23 23.54
N ALA A 517 -10.37 25.39 24.19
CA ALA A 517 -11.48 26.26 24.60
C ALA A 517 -11.96 27.11 23.41
N ALA A 518 -13.13 26.80 22.87
CA ALA A 518 -13.78 27.59 21.82
C ALA A 518 -14.21 28.95 22.40
N ASN A 519 -13.48 30.02 22.07
CA ASN A 519 -13.74 31.34 22.63
C ASN A 519 -14.56 32.25 21.70
N GLU A 520 -14.57 32.00 20.38
CA GLU A 520 -15.36 32.80 19.44
C GLU A 520 -15.85 31.97 18.23
N VAL A 521 -17.14 32.06 17.94
CA VAL A 521 -17.77 31.60 16.70
C VAL A 521 -18.14 32.83 15.89
N THR A 522 -17.52 33.03 14.73
CA THR A 522 -17.95 34.06 13.78
C THR A 522 -19.04 33.46 12.90
N ARG A 523 -20.07 34.24 12.53
CA ARG A 523 -21.11 33.87 11.55
C ARG A 523 -21.21 34.97 10.49
N SER A 524 -20.68 34.72 9.30
CA SER A 524 -21.02 35.31 7.97
C SER A 524 -19.74 35.49 7.12
N MET A 525 -19.57 34.74 6.03
CA MET A 525 -18.40 34.87 5.13
C MET A 525 -18.77 34.57 3.67
N GLN A 526 -17.97 35.09 2.73
CA GLN A 526 -18.10 34.79 1.30
C GLN A 526 -16.93 33.92 0.86
N SER A 527 -17.22 32.77 0.23
CA SER A 527 -16.23 31.90 -0.42
C SER A 527 -15.34 32.69 -1.39
N GLY A 528 -14.04 32.35 -1.47
CA GLY A 528 -13.09 32.91 -2.44
C GLY A 528 -12.47 34.26 -2.09
N SER A 529 -12.74 34.81 -0.90
CA SER A 529 -12.13 36.07 -0.44
C SER A 529 -11.09 35.81 0.65
N THR A 530 -9.90 36.43 0.54
CA THR A 530 -8.96 36.50 1.66
C THR A 530 -9.57 37.39 2.72
N GLN A 531 -9.81 36.81 3.90
CA GLN A 531 -10.35 37.51 5.05
C GLN A 531 -9.22 37.86 5.99
N THR A 532 -9.36 39.00 6.65
CA THR A 532 -8.44 39.43 7.70
C THR A 532 -9.27 39.78 8.92
N ARG A 533 -9.03 39.12 10.05
CA ARG A 533 -9.57 39.53 11.34
C ARG A 533 -8.47 39.83 12.32
N THR A 534 -8.70 40.88 13.08
CA THR A 534 -7.95 41.18 14.29
C THR A 534 -8.61 40.49 15.47
N PHE A 535 -7.86 39.62 16.15
CA PHE A 535 -8.26 39.01 17.40
C PHE A 535 -7.55 39.73 18.54
N SER A 536 -8.33 40.26 19.48
CA SER A 536 -7.77 40.81 20.71
C SER A 536 -7.56 39.67 21.71
N TRP A 537 -6.32 39.23 21.86
CA TRP A 537 -5.98 38.23 22.87
C TRP A 537 -5.34 38.91 24.07
N PRO A 538 -5.76 38.57 25.31
CA PRO A 538 -5.10 39.09 26.50
C PRO A 538 -3.63 38.68 26.48
N ARG A 539 -2.73 39.63 26.71
CA ARG A 539 -1.30 39.35 26.84
C ARG A 539 -1.07 38.28 27.91
N PRO A 540 -0.24 37.26 27.66
CA PRO A 540 0.14 36.31 28.70
C PRO A 540 0.68 37.06 29.93
N ALA A 541 0.30 36.63 31.14
CA ALA A 541 0.76 37.26 32.39
C ALA A 541 2.29 37.23 32.54
N SER A 542 2.96 36.28 31.88
CA SER A 542 4.42 36.13 31.84
C SER A 542 5.15 37.16 30.96
N GLY A 543 4.45 37.97 30.16
CA GLY A 543 5.07 38.93 29.23
C GLY A 543 5.69 38.32 27.97
N SER A 544 5.88 37.00 27.93
CA SER A 544 6.25 36.19 26.76
C SER A 544 5.37 34.95 26.65
N GLY A 545 4.91 34.61 25.45
CA GLY A 545 4.13 33.39 25.19
C GLY A 545 3.81 33.20 23.71
N CYS A 546 3.27 32.03 23.36
CA CYS A 546 2.83 31.72 22.01
C CYS A 546 1.41 31.16 22.00
N TYR A 547 0.69 31.38 20.90
CA TYR A 547 -0.61 30.78 20.63
C TYR A 547 -0.58 29.88 19.40
N CYS A 548 -1.24 28.74 19.51
CA CYS A 548 -1.61 27.92 18.36
C CYS A 548 -3.05 28.18 17.98
N VAL A 549 -3.29 28.26 16.67
CA VAL A 549 -4.60 28.55 16.11
C VAL A 549 -5.05 27.33 15.32
N ARG A 550 -6.25 26.85 15.63
CA ARG A 550 -7.00 25.88 14.84
C ARG A 550 -8.23 26.58 14.30
N GLY A 551 -8.48 26.42 13.01
CA GLY A 551 -9.72 26.82 12.36
C GLY A 551 -10.42 25.58 11.80
N SER A 552 -11.74 25.54 11.88
CA SER A 552 -12.56 24.60 11.11
C SER A 552 -13.53 25.35 10.22
N VAL A 553 -13.82 24.81 9.05
CA VAL A 553 -14.87 25.29 8.14
C VAL A 553 -15.75 24.10 7.80
N THR A 554 -17.06 24.33 7.80
CA THR A 554 -18.06 23.33 7.41
C THR A 554 -18.83 23.85 6.20
N ASP A 555 -18.99 23.03 5.16
CA ASP A 555 -19.71 23.38 3.94
C ASP A 555 -21.23 23.10 4.02
N THR A 556 -21.95 23.30 2.91
CA THR A 556 -23.39 22.99 2.81
C THR A 556 -23.75 21.52 2.93
N ALA A 557 -22.80 20.62 2.72
CA ALA A 557 -22.94 19.18 2.88
C ALA A 557 -22.51 18.70 4.28
N ASN A 558 -22.24 19.62 5.22
CA ASN A 558 -21.76 19.32 6.58
C ASN A 558 -20.32 18.75 6.63
N GLN A 559 -19.58 18.82 5.52
CA GLN A 559 -18.20 18.38 5.50
C GLN A 559 -17.32 19.40 6.21
N THR A 560 -16.53 18.95 7.17
CA THR A 560 -15.69 19.84 7.98
C THR A 560 -14.21 19.69 7.64
N THR A 561 -13.58 20.78 7.21
CA THR A 561 -12.13 20.90 7.08
C THR A 561 -11.56 21.60 8.29
N THR A 562 -10.66 20.93 9.01
CA THR A 562 -9.91 21.52 10.12
C THR A 562 -8.48 21.79 9.67
N VAL A 563 -7.97 23.00 9.93
CA VAL A 563 -6.55 23.34 9.70
C VAL A 563 -5.95 23.99 10.93
N VAL A 564 -4.81 23.45 11.37
CA VAL A 564 -3.97 24.04 12.42
C VAL A 564 -2.87 24.88 11.77
N ALA A 565 -2.65 26.09 12.26
CA ALA A 565 -1.55 26.92 11.79
C ALA A 565 -0.20 26.25 12.11
N ASN A 566 0.66 26.08 11.10
CA ASN A 566 1.93 25.35 11.27
C ASN A 566 2.90 26.02 12.27
N LYS A 567 2.86 27.35 12.39
CA LYS A 567 3.73 28.13 13.29
C LYS A 567 2.92 28.83 14.38
N PRO A 568 3.43 28.88 15.63
CA PRO A 568 2.81 29.63 16.71
C PRO A 568 2.89 31.15 16.49
N VAL A 569 1.89 31.89 16.99
CA VAL A 569 1.87 33.36 17.04
C VAL A 569 2.54 33.84 18.34
N ARG A 570 3.62 34.63 18.25
CA ARG A 570 4.40 35.14 19.41
C ARG A 570 3.79 36.38 20.06
N PHE A 571 3.96 36.52 21.38
CA PHE A 571 3.68 37.69 22.24
C PHE A 571 4.91 38.23 22.95
#